data_AF-A0A530BAY6-F1
#
_entry.id   AF-A0A530BAY6-F1
#
_cell.length_a   1.000
_cell.length_b   1.000
_cell.length_c   1.000
_cell.angle_alpha   90.00
_cell.angle_beta   90.00
_cell.angle_gamma   90.00
#
_symmetry.space_group_name_H-M   'P 1'
#
loop_
_entity.id
_entity.type
_entity.pdbx_description
1 polymer ?
#
loop_
_entity_poly.entity_id
_entity_poly.type
_entity_poly.pdbx_seq_one_letter_code
_entity_poly.pdbx_strand_id
1 'polypeptide(L)'
;YTAAVMSRLAARVITIDRYKTLTEQAKQRFDALAISNIIVRQADGSNGLPNEGPFDRIVAWAAFDSLPRFLLDQLSSGGIVIAPIGPEEGEQVLAKLTKVGSRFEREDIGMVRLQPILRSVAAVI
;
A
#
# COMPACT_ATOMS: atom_id res chain seq x y z
N TYR A 1 5.66 -7.34 10.42
CA TYR A 1 4.71 -6.32 9.93
C TYR A 1 5.52 -5.27 9.16
N THR A 2 5.36 -5.17 7.83
CA THR A 2 6.24 -4.37 6.95
C THR A 2 6.36 -2.90 7.38
N ALA A 3 5.29 -2.29 7.90
CA ALA A 3 5.33 -0.90 8.35
C ALA A 3 6.40 -0.65 9.44
N ALA A 4 6.67 -1.61 10.33
CA ALA A 4 7.75 -1.52 11.33
C ALA A 4 9.16 -1.51 10.71
N VAL A 5 9.35 -2.22 9.59
CA VAL A 5 10.63 -2.19 8.86
C VAL A 5 10.75 -0.85 8.13
N MET A 6 9.69 -0.42 7.44
CA MET A 6 9.67 0.85 6.72
C MET A 6 9.85 2.06 7.65
N SER A 7 9.38 1.97 8.90
CA SER A 7 9.53 3.06 9.87
C SER A 7 10.97 3.32 10.28
N ARG A 8 11.87 2.36 10.03
CA ARG A 8 13.33 2.53 10.21
C ARG A 8 14.01 3.18 9.01
N LEU A 9 13.32 3.28 7.88
CA LEU A 9 13.85 3.74 6.59
C LEU A 9 13.21 5.05 6.12
N ALA A 10 12.05 5.42 6.66
CA ALA A 10 11.29 6.60 6.29
C ALA A 10 10.99 7.49 7.50
N ALA A 11 10.85 8.80 7.25
CA ALA A 11 10.51 9.77 8.31
C ALA A 11 9.11 9.50 8.91
N ARG A 12 8.14 9.11 8.08
CA ARG A 12 6.76 8.79 8.48
C ARG A 12 6.22 7.67 7.60
N VAL A 13 5.49 6.74 8.20
CA VAL A 13 4.81 5.65 7.50
C VAL A 13 3.32 5.72 7.80
N ILE A 14 2.49 5.68 6.77
CA ILE A 14 1.05 5.42 6.91
C ILE A 14 0.81 3.99 6.43
N THR A 15 0.13 3.20 7.25
CA THR A 15 -0.25 1.82 6.91
C THR A 15 -1.75 1.66 7.04
N ILE A 16 -2.35 0.96 6.08
CA ILE A 16 -3.79 0.78 5.97
C ILE A 16 -4.12 -0.71 6.05
N ASP A 17 -5.22 -1.03 6.72
CA ASP A 17 -5.84 -2.34 6.66
C ASP A 17 -7.36 -2.16 6.72
N ARG A 18 -8.12 -3.03 6.05
CA ARG A 18 -9.59 -2.94 6.03
C ARG A 18 -10.23 -3.52 7.28
N TYR A 19 -9.53 -4.40 8.00
CA TYR A 19 -10.04 -5.10 9.18
C TYR A 19 -9.66 -4.38 10.46
N LYS A 20 -10.67 -3.99 11.25
CA LYS A 20 -10.47 -3.30 12.53
C LYS A 20 -9.54 -4.06 13.47
N THR A 21 -9.79 -5.36 13.64
CA THR A 21 -9.01 -6.25 14.52
C THR A 21 -7.53 -6.27 14.16
N LEU A 22 -7.18 -6.27 12.87
CA LEU A 22 -5.78 -6.22 12.42
C LEU A 22 -5.15 -4.86 12.70
N THR A 23 -5.88 -3.76 12.47
CA THR A 23 -5.38 -2.41 12.79
C THR A 23 -5.13 -2.21 14.29
N GLU A 24 -6.00 -2.73 15.15
CA GLU A 24 -5.86 -2.63 16.60
C GLU A 24 -4.66 -3.44 17.09
N GLN A 25 -4.51 -4.68 16.61
CA GLN A 25 -3.33 -5.49 16.94
C GLN A 25 -2.04 -4.86 16.41
N ALA A 26 -2.06 -4.22 15.24
CA ALA A 26 -0.90 -3.51 14.70
C ALA A 26 -0.49 -2.34 15.61
N LYS A 27 -1.45 -1.51 16.04
CA LYS A 27 -1.21 -0.41 16.98
C LYS A 27 -0.58 -0.91 18.29
N GLN A 28 -1.16 -1.93 18.91
CA GLN A 28 -0.62 -2.53 20.14
C GLN A 28 0.83 -3.01 19.98
N ARG A 29 1.16 -3.65 18.85
CA ARG A 29 2.53 -4.10 18.56
C ARG A 29 3.49 -2.92 18.37
N PHE A 30 3.06 -1.85 17.71
CA PHE A 30 3.91 -0.67 17.53
C PHE A 30 4.14 0.08 18.84
N ASP A 31 3.12 0.21 19.67
CA ASP A 31 3.23 0.82 21.00
C ASP A 31 4.20 0.03 21.89
N ALA A 32 4.07 -1.31 21.91
CA ALA A 32 4.97 -2.19 22.66
C ALA A 32 6.43 -2.12 22.19
N LEU A 33 6.66 -1.79 20.92
CA LEU A 33 7.98 -1.61 20.32
C LEU A 33 8.47 -0.15 20.34
N ALA A 34 7.70 0.77 20.94
CA ALA A 34 7.96 2.20 20.96
C ALA A 34 8.19 2.82 19.57
N ILE A 35 7.45 2.34 18.55
CA ILE A 35 7.53 2.88 17.18
C ILE A 35 6.50 3.99 17.02
N SER A 36 6.96 5.24 17.02
CA SER A 36 6.09 6.43 17.06
C SER A 36 5.79 7.06 15.70
N ASN A 37 6.52 6.70 14.65
CA ASN A 37 6.40 7.31 13.32
C ASN A 37 5.52 6.51 12.34
N ILE A 38 4.71 5.57 12.85
CA ILE A 38 3.70 4.85 12.08
C ILE A 38 2.31 5.34 12.44
N ILE A 39 1.51 5.63 11.41
CA ILE A 39 0.09 5.92 11.55
C ILE A 39 -0.70 4.76 10.95
N VAL A 40 -1.51 4.11 11.78
CA VAL A 40 -2.39 3.00 11.37
C VAL A 40 -3.78 3.53 11.06
N ARG A 41 -4.29 3.22 9.86
CA ARG A 41 -5.65 3.54 9.43
C ARG A 41 -6.45 2.27 9.19
N GLN A 42 -7.68 2.25 9.71
CA GLN A 42 -8.69 1.34 9.19
C GLN A 42 -9.32 2.01 7.97
N ALA A 43 -9.08 1.49 6.78
CA ALA A 43 -9.53 2.10 5.53
C ALA A 43 -9.68 1.08 4.41
N ASP A 44 -10.47 1.43 3.40
CA ASP A 44 -10.51 0.71 2.13
C ASP A 44 -9.33 1.18 1.26
N GLY A 45 -8.33 0.30 1.10
CA GLY A 45 -7.15 0.58 0.30
C GLY A 45 -7.34 0.50 -1.21
N SER A 46 -8.51 0.09 -1.70
CA SER A 46 -8.77 -0.05 -3.15
C SER A 46 -8.67 1.27 -3.92
N ASN A 47 -8.80 2.41 -3.22
CA ASN A 47 -8.59 3.76 -3.75
C ASN A 47 -7.41 4.49 -3.08
N GLY A 48 -6.53 3.78 -2.37
CA GLY A 48 -5.43 4.38 -1.62
C GLY A 48 -5.93 5.21 -0.43
N LEU A 49 -5.29 6.36 -0.19
CA LEU A 49 -5.71 7.34 0.82
C LEU A 49 -5.78 8.74 0.20
N PRO A 50 -6.90 9.06 -0.49
CA PRO A 50 -7.11 10.41 -1.01
C PRO A 50 -6.94 11.44 0.12
N ASN A 51 -6.27 12.55 -0.18
CA ASN A 51 -6.00 13.68 0.75
C ASN A 51 -4.96 13.45 1.86
N GLU A 52 -4.36 12.26 2.00
CA GLU A 52 -3.21 12.04 2.92
C GLU A 52 -1.85 12.04 2.18
N GLY A 53 -1.87 12.07 0.84
CA GLY A 53 -0.69 12.28 0.01
C GLY A 53 -0.29 13.76 -0.12
N PRO A 54 0.75 14.06 -0.93
CA PRO A 54 1.48 13.14 -1.78
C PRO A 54 2.44 12.23 -1.00
N PHE A 55 2.59 10.98 -1.46
CA PHE A 55 3.51 9.98 -0.93
C PHE A 55 4.74 9.85 -1.83
N ASP A 56 5.93 9.71 -1.25
CA ASP A 56 7.14 9.38 -2.02
C ASP A 56 7.15 7.92 -2.46
N ARG A 57 6.63 7.03 -1.61
CA ARG A 57 6.61 5.58 -1.83
C ARG A 57 5.28 5.00 -1.39
N ILE A 58 4.72 4.14 -2.22
CA ILE A 58 3.54 3.34 -1.90
C ILE A 58 3.89 1.87 -2.16
N VAL A 59 3.53 0.99 -1.25
CA VAL A 59 3.71 -0.46 -1.43
C VAL A 59 2.38 -1.14 -1.16
N ALA A 60 1.86 -1.84 -2.16
CA ALA A 60 0.63 -2.61 -2.08
C ALA A 60 0.93 -4.08 -1.81
N TRP A 61 0.30 -4.63 -0.77
CA TRP A 61 0.38 -6.05 -0.40
C TRP A 61 -0.83 -6.86 -0.86
N ALA A 62 -1.63 -6.29 -1.77
CA ALA A 62 -2.78 -6.93 -2.43
C ALA A 62 -2.74 -6.63 -3.94
N ALA A 63 -3.14 -7.62 -4.74
CA ALA A 63 -3.17 -7.58 -6.19
C ALA A 63 -4.23 -6.61 -6.72
N PHE A 64 -3.82 -5.74 -7.65
CA PHE A 64 -4.75 -5.00 -8.50
C PHE A 64 -5.00 -5.78 -9.80
N ASP A 65 -6.25 -5.77 -10.26
CA ASP A 65 -6.66 -6.35 -11.55
C ASP A 65 -5.98 -5.68 -12.76
N SER A 66 -5.62 -4.42 -12.58
CA SER A 66 -5.12 -3.52 -13.62
C SER A 66 -4.19 -2.47 -13.02
N LEU A 67 -3.54 -1.68 -13.88
CA LEU A 67 -2.63 -0.62 -13.45
C LEU A 67 -3.38 0.42 -12.57
N PRO A 68 -3.00 0.62 -11.29
CA PRO A 68 -3.73 1.49 -10.36
C PRO A 68 -3.47 2.98 -10.62
N ARG A 69 -4.00 3.52 -11.72
CA ARG A 69 -3.75 4.90 -12.19
C ARG A 69 -4.14 5.97 -11.17
N PHE A 70 -5.14 5.71 -10.33
CA PHE A 70 -5.58 6.65 -9.29
C PHE A 70 -4.48 6.98 -8.26
N LEU A 71 -3.46 6.13 -8.13
CA LEU A 71 -2.32 6.40 -7.25
C LEU A 71 -1.40 7.49 -7.79
N LEU A 72 -1.48 7.85 -9.08
CA LEU A 72 -0.68 8.96 -9.65
C LEU A 72 -0.93 10.26 -8.89
N ASP A 73 -2.18 10.57 -8.58
CA ASP A 73 -2.55 11.82 -7.89
C ASP A 73 -2.14 11.80 -6.41
N GLN A 74 -1.85 10.62 -5.87
CA GLN A 74 -1.40 10.43 -4.49
C GLN A 74 0.13 10.36 -4.37
N LEU A 75 0.88 10.41 -5.47
CA LEU A 75 2.35 10.37 -5.44
C LEU A 75 2.97 11.75 -5.61
N SER A 76 4.11 11.96 -4.93
CA SER A 76 5.02 13.06 -5.20
C SER A 76 5.66 12.90 -6.58
N SER A 77 6.24 13.98 -7.13
CA SER A 77 6.99 13.90 -8.38
C SER A 77 8.17 12.93 -8.24
N GLY A 78 8.30 11.96 -9.15
CA GLY A 78 9.31 10.90 -9.04
C GLY A 78 8.99 9.85 -7.95
N GLY A 79 7.79 9.90 -7.35
CA GLY A 79 7.31 8.90 -6.41
C GLY A 79 7.16 7.53 -7.06
N ILE A 80 7.25 6.47 -6.24
CA ILE A 80 7.24 5.08 -6.71
C ILE A 80 6.11 4.29 -6.04
N VAL A 81 5.40 3.49 -6.83
CA VAL A 81 4.49 2.44 -6.36
C VAL A 81 5.14 1.08 -6.62
N ILE A 82 5.17 0.22 -5.62
CA ILE A 82 5.39 -1.22 -5.81
C ILE A 82 4.04 -1.92 -5.65
N ALA A 83 3.56 -2.58 -6.70
CA ALA A 83 2.27 -3.26 -6.66
C ALA A 83 2.26 -4.55 -7.49
N PRO A 84 1.67 -5.64 -6.98
CA PRO A 84 1.25 -6.79 -7.79
C PRO A 84 0.10 -6.39 -8.74
N ILE A 85 0.25 -6.71 -10.03
CA ILE A 85 -0.75 -6.44 -11.07
C ILE A 85 -1.02 -7.72 -11.86
N GLY A 86 -2.28 -8.13 -11.93
CA GLY A 86 -2.70 -9.34 -12.64
C GLY A 86 -4.08 -9.82 -12.22
N PRO A 87 -4.54 -10.96 -12.75
CA PRO A 87 -5.85 -11.52 -12.43
C PRO A 87 -6.03 -11.80 -10.93
N GLU A 88 -7.27 -11.68 -10.45
CA GLU A 88 -7.64 -11.94 -9.04
C GLU A 88 -7.31 -13.38 -8.61
N GLU A 89 -7.55 -14.34 -9.49
CA GLU A 89 -7.19 -15.74 -9.33
C GLU A 89 -6.10 -16.14 -10.33
N GLY A 90 -4.84 -15.94 -9.97
CA GLY A 90 -3.73 -16.31 -10.84
C GLY A 90 -2.37 -15.82 -10.36
N GLU A 91 -1.38 -15.92 -11.25
CA GLU A 91 -0.09 -15.24 -11.07
C GLU A 91 -0.21 -13.77 -11.44
N GLN A 92 0.41 -12.92 -10.64
CA GLN A 92 0.54 -11.49 -10.91
C GLN A 92 2.00 -11.14 -11.16
N VAL A 93 2.21 -10.02 -11.84
CA VAL A 93 3.53 -9.42 -11.96
C VAL A 93 3.70 -8.38 -10.87
N LEU A 94 4.71 -8.54 -10.02
CA LEU A 94 5.14 -7.49 -9.11
C LEU A 94 5.84 -6.40 -9.93
N ALA A 95 5.24 -5.23 -10.00
CA ALA A 95 5.74 -4.11 -10.81
C ALA A 95 6.19 -2.95 -9.93
N LYS A 96 7.28 -2.29 -10.35
CA LYS A 96 7.69 -0.95 -9.92
C LYS A 96 7.12 0.06 -10.90
N LEU A 97 6.38 1.03 -10.39
CA LEU A 97 5.78 2.11 -11.16
C LEU A 97 6.34 3.45 -10.69
N THR A 98 7.09 4.13 -11.54
CA THR A 98 7.66 5.45 -11.23
C THR A 98 6.78 6.53 -11.84
N LYS A 99 6.37 7.53 -11.05
CA LYS A 99 5.61 8.69 -11.56
C LYS A 99 6.51 9.60 -12.38
N VAL A 100 6.17 9.78 -13.66
CA VAL A 100 6.84 10.70 -14.59
C VAL A 100 5.78 11.60 -15.22
N GLY A 101 5.65 12.82 -14.70
CA GLY A 101 4.55 13.71 -15.07
C GLY A 101 3.19 13.12 -14.71
N SER A 102 2.33 12.91 -15.71
CA SER A 102 0.97 12.36 -15.57
C SER A 102 0.88 10.86 -15.88
N ARG A 103 2.01 10.14 -15.96
CA ARG A 103 2.03 8.70 -16.26
C ARG A 103 2.91 7.92 -15.30
N PHE A 104 2.78 6.60 -15.38
CA PHE A 104 3.74 5.65 -14.82
C PHE A 104 4.74 5.20 -15.89
N GLU A 105 6.00 5.10 -15.51
CA GLU A 105 6.97 4.21 -16.14
C GLU A 105 7.03 2.91 -15.35
N ARG A 106 6.86 1.78 -16.04
CA ARG A 106 6.71 0.46 -15.43
C ARG A 106 7.96 -0.38 -15.64
N GLU A 107 8.40 -1.04 -14.58
CA GLU A 107 9.44 -2.07 -14.57
C GLU A 107 8.89 -3.30 -13.85
N ASP A 108 8.96 -4.46 -14.51
CA ASP A 108 8.50 -5.72 -13.94
C ASP A 108 9.63 -6.37 -13.14
N ILE A 109 9.37 -6.67 -11.86
CA ILE A 109 10.35 -7.20 -10.91
C ILE A 109 10.33 -8.74 -10.92
N GLY A 110 9.14 -9.35 -11.00
CA GLY A 110 9.00 -10.80 -11.00
C GLY A 110 7.57 -11.28 -10.81
N MET A 111 7.38 -12.60 -10.84
CA MET A 111 6.07 -13.23 -10.64
C MET A 111 5.77 -13.44 -9.15
N VAL A 112 4.53 -13.17 -8.75
CA VAL A 112 4.03 -13.35 -7.39
C VAL A 112 2.60 -13.91 -7.39
N ARG A 113 2.14 -14.37 -6.22
CA ARG A 113 0.75 -14.70 -5.96
C ARG A 113 0.30 -14.04 -4.67
N LEU A 114 -0.46 -12.97 -4.77
CA LEU A 114 -1.05 -12.22 -3.66
C LEU A 114 -2.57 -12.20 -3.78
N GLN A 115 -3.25 -12.00 -2.65
CA GLN A 115 -4.71 -11.90 -2.63
C GLN A 115 -5.17 -10.66 -3.38
N PRO A 116 -6.33 -10.70 -4.07
CA PRO A 116 -6.88 -9.53 -4.73
C PRO A 116 -7.24 -8.44 -3.73
N ILE A 117 -7.14 -7.19 -4.19
CA ILE A 117 -7.59 -6.05 -3.39
C ILE A 117 -9.11 -6.07 -3.28
N LEU A 118 -9.60 -6.14 -2.04
CA LEU A 118 -11.03 -6.17 -1.76
C LEU A 118 -11.55 -4.75 -1.56
N ARG A 119 -12.76 -4.49 -2.07
CA ARG A 119 -13.44 -3.20 -1.91
C ARG A 119 -14.20 -3.14 -0.59
N SER A 120 -14.41 -1.93 -0.08
CA SER A 120 -15.08 -1.58 1.17
C SER A 120 -14.33 -1.98 2.45
N VAL A 121 -14.62 -1.26 3.54
CA VAL A 121 -14.11 -1.57 4.87
C VAL A 121 -14.87 -2.77 5.45
N ALA A 122 -14.15 -3.69 6.11
CA ALA A 122 -14.79 -4.78 6.84
C ALA A 122 -15.13 -4.30 8.26
N ALA A 123 -16.36 -4.54 8.70
CA ALA A 123 -16.84 -4.06 10.00
C ALA A 123 -16.18 -4.83 11.16
N VAL A 124 -16.17 -6.17 11.12
CA VAL A 124 -15.59 -7.09 12.11
C VAL A 124 -15.43 -8.46 11.44
N ILE A 125 -14.38 -9.23 11.78
CA ILE A 125 -14.39 -10.70 11.65
C ILE A 125 -14.76 -11.24 13.02
#